data_AF-A0A522XQS6-F1
#
_entry.id   AF-A0A522XQS6-F1
#
_cell.length_a   1.000
_cell.length_b   1.000
_cell.length_c   1.000
_cell.angle_alpha   90.00
_cell.angle_beta   90.00
_cell.angle_gamma   90.00
#
_symmetry.space_group_name_H-M   'P 1'
#
loop_
_entity.id
_entity.type
_entity.pdbx_description
1 polymer ?
#
loop_
_entity_poly.entity_id
_entity_poly.type
_entity_poly.pdbx_seq_one_letter_code
_entity_poly.pdbx_strand_id
1 'polypeptide(L)'
;MRWMMLPLSAVALTACVTINVYFPAAEARAAAREFVEKVISTDDAKAPPSEKPRGQSAFVAPLGERIAAELARVDLPALLGIGAAQAQTQPDITIKTPAIQTIQARMEQRFDGSLRAGFDAGALGFTADGLVVVRDAARLPLKDRVAINQAVADDNRDRKAVYREIAVANNHPEWEPRIREVFATQWIDSARSGWWYQSGGGWKQK
;
A
#
# COMPACT_ATOMS: atom_id res chain seq x y z
N MET A 1 -57.21 32.55 30.23
CA MET A 1 -56.45 31.32 29.94
C MET A 1 -55.48 31.56 28.80
N ARG A 2 -54.17 31.49 29.07
CA ARG A 2 -53.09 31.45 28.06
C ARG A 2 -53.00 30.03 27.52
N TRP A 3 -52.95 29.85 26.20
CA TRP A 3 -52.15 28.77 25.60
C TRP A 3 -51.68 29.17 24.20
N MET A 4 -50.43 29.63 24.16
CA MET A 4 -49.64 29.87 22.98
C MET A 4 -49.13 28.51 22.48
N MET A 5 -49.60 28.01 21.35
CA MET A 5 -49.03 26.82 20.71
C MET A 5 -47.90 27.30 19.77
N LEU A 6 -46.68 27.30 20.30
CA LEU A 6 -45.45 27.37 19.51
C LEU A 6 -45.27 26.04 18.77
N PRO A 7 -45.20 25.99 17.42
CA PRO A 7 -44.69 24.81 16.74
C PRO A 7 -43.19 24.67 16.99
N LEU A 8 -42.84 23.53 17.56
CA LEU A 8 -41.52 23.06 17.93
C LEU A 8 -40.63 22.91 16.68
N SER A 9 -39.70 23.85 16.51
CA SER A 9 -38.32 23.67 16.05
C SER A 9 -38.02 22.64 14.94
N ALA A 10 -37.94 23.09 13.69
CA ALA A 10 -37.14 22.42 12.66
C ALA A 10 -35.69 22.92 12.76
N VAL A 11 -34.83 22.17 13.46
CA VAL A 11 -33.38 22.44 13.50
C VAL A 11 -32.72 21.67 12.35
N ALA A 12 -32.50 22.34 11.22
CA ALA A 12 -31.65 21.83 10.15
C ALA A 12 -30.18 22.11 10.50
N LEU A 13 -29.46 21.12 11.05
CA LEU A 13 -28.02 21.21 11.26
C LEU A 13 -27.30 20.99 9.92
N THR A 14 -26.97 22.08 9.22
CA THR A 14 -26.05 22.05 8.09
C THR A 14 -24.62 21.90 8.62
N ALA A 15 -24.14 20.66 8.74
CA ALA A 15 -22.75 20.40 9.07
C ALA A 15 -21.88 20.71 7.83
N CYS A 16 -21.24 21.88 7.83
CA CYS A 16 -20.08 22.13 6.97
C CYS A 16 -18.94 21.24 7.48
N VAL A 17 -18.85 20.01 6.97
CA VAL A 17 -17.70 19.15 7.25
C VAL A 17 -16.51 19.74 6.52
N THR A 18 -15.57 20.33 7.27
CA THR A 18 -14.22 20.59 6.76
C THR A 18 -13.55 19.24 6.56
N ILE A 19 -13.76 18.60 5.40
CA ILE A 19 -13.02 17.40 5.03
C ILE A 19 -11.60 17.87 4.74
N ASN A 20 -10.77 17.95 5.77
CA ASN A 20 -9.33 18.05 5.61
C ASN A 20 -8.87 16.67 5.12
N VAL A 21 -8.86 16.45 3.80
CA VAL A 21 -8.44 15.17 3.22
C VAL A 21 -6.95 15.02 3.46
N TYR A 22 -6.60 14.35 4.56
CA TYR A 22 -5.25 13.94 4.86
C TYR A 22 -4.86 12.76 3.96
N PHE A 23 -3.57 12.69 3.60
CA PHE A 23 -3.04 11.60 2.79
C PHE A 23 -3.29 10.23 3.47
N PRO A 24 -3.98 9.28 2.80
CA PRO A 24 -4.30 7.96 3.37
C PRO A 24 -3.06 7.07 3.43
N ALA A 25 -2.23 7.30 4.45
CA ALA A 25 -0.89 6.72 4.52
C ALA A 25 -0.90 5.19 4.72
N ALA A 26 -1.91 4.64 5.39
CA ALA A 26 -1.99 3.19 5.62
C ALA A 26 -2.37 2.45 4.34
N GLU A 27 -3.36 2.99 3.62
CA GLU A 27 -3.86 2.50 2.34
C GLU A 27 -2.78 2.62 1.27
N ALA A 28 -2.08 3.77 1.22
CA ALA A 28 -0.96 3.97 0.32
C ALA A 28 0.16 2.94 0.54
N ARG A 29 0.46 2.58 1.80
CA ARG A 29 1.44 1.53 2.12
C ARG A 29 0.97 0.15 1.68
N ALA A 30 -0.30 -0.17 1.89
CA ALA A 30 -0.88 -1.44 1.45
C ALA A 30 -0.86 -1.56 -0.09
N ALA A 31 -1.26 -0.49 -0.77
CA ALA A 31 -1.26 -0.39 -2.22
C ALA A 31 0.16 -0.45 -2.81
N ALA A 32 1.12 0.24 -2.19
CA ALA A 32 2.53 0.14 -2.58
C ALA A 32 3.04 -1.28 -2.43
N ARG A 33 2.71 -1.98 -1.33
CA ARG A 33 3.10 -3.38 -1.13
C ARG A 33 2.54 -4.27 -2.23
N GLU A 34 1.23 -4.20 -2.50
CA GLU A 34 0.61 -4.98 -3.57
C GLU A 34 1.29 -4.72 -4.92
N PHE A 35 1.53 -3.44 -5.24
CA PHE A 35 2.17 -3.06 -6.49
C PHE A 35 3.60 -3.60 -6.61
N VAL A 36 4.43 -3.35 -5.60
CA VAL A 36 5.85 -3.71 -5.59
C VAL A 36 6.02 -5.21 -5.60
N GLU A 37 5.31 -5.92 -4.72
CA GLU A 37 5.36 -7.38 -4.68
C GLU A 37 4.96 -7.97 -6.03
N LYS A 38 3.94 -7.43 -6.70
CA LYS A 38 3.57 -7.92 -8.03
C LYS A 38 4.67 -7.71 -9.08
N VAL A 39 5.46 -6.63 -9.00
CA VAL A 39 6.58 -6.37 -9.92
C VAL A 39 7.81 -7.23 -9.61
N ILE A 40 8.12 -7.47 -8.32
CA ILE A 40 9.33 -8.18 -7.92
C ILE A 40 9.13 -9.67 -7.66
N SER A 41 7.89 -10.14 -7.52
CA SER A 41 7.58 -11.53 -7.25
C SER A 41 8.01 -12.41 -8.41
N THR A 42 8.67 -13.50 -8.04
CA THR A 42 8.69 -14.73 -8.81
C THR A 42 7.72 -15.64 -8.08
N ASP A 43 6.96 -16.50 -8.76
CA ASP A 43 6.02 -17.44 -8.13
C ASP A 43 6.64 -18.37 -7.05
N ASP A 44 7.96 -18.27 -6.81
CA ASP A 44 8.72 -18.95 -5.76
C ASP A 44 9.01 -18.15 -4.47
N ALA A 45 8.53 -16.91 -4.33
CA ALA A 45 8.66 -16.17 -3.07
C ALA A 45 7.59 -16.63 -2.07
N LYS A 46 7.92 -17.67 -1.31
CA LYS A 46 7.20 -18.11 -0.11
C LYS A 46 6.98 -16.89 0.79
N ALA A 47 5.75 -16.38 0.79
CA ALA A 47 5.35 -15.25 1.61
C ALA A 47 5.78 -15.48 3.07
N PRO A 48 6.36 -14.48 3.76
CA PRO A 48 6.43 -14.54 5.21
C PRO A 48 4.99 -14.71 5.73
N PRO A 49 4.76 -15.51 6.79
CA PRO A 49 3.42 -15.85 7.21
C PRO A 49 2.67 -14.55 7.54
N SER A 50 1.64 -14.25 6.76
CA SER A 50 0.59 -13.34 7.19
C SER A 50 0.06 -13.90 8.51
N GLU A 51 0.33 -13.20 9.61
CA GLU A 51 -0.34 -13.43 10.89
C GLU A 51 -1.85 -13.23 10.65
N LYS A 52 -2.53 -14.34 10.38
CA LYS A 52 -3.98 -14.41 10.51
C LYS A 52 -4.27 -14.19 12.00
N PRO A 53 -5.25 -13.34 12.37
CA PRO A 53 -5.76 -13.37 13.72
C PRO A 53 -6.19 -14.81 14.01
N ARG A 54 -5.69 -15.34 15.11
CA ARG A 54 -5.93 -16.68 15.64
C ARG A 54 -7.43 -16.99 15.60
N GLY A 55 -7.88 -17.60 14.50
CA GLY A 55 -9.20 -18.19 14.36
C GLY A 55 -9.25 -19.37 15.32
N GLN A 56 -9.94 -19.18 16.43
CA GLN A 56 -10.15 -20.19 17.45
C GLN A 56 -10.76 -21.43 16.79
N SER A 57 -10.09 -22.57 16.97
CA SER A 57 -10.60 -23.87 16.60
C SER A 57 -11.99 -24.06 17.17
N ALA A 58 -12.95 -24.37 16.30
CA ALA A 58 -14.26 -24.87 16.69
C ALA A 58 -14.08 -26.23 17.38
N PHE A 59 -13.83 -26.21 18.68
CA PHE A 59 -14.10 -27.34 19.54
C PHE A 59 -15.61 -27.36 19.81
N VAL A 60 -16.20 -28.53 19.57
CA VAL A 60 -17.56 -28.89 19.95
C VAL A 60 -17.81 -28.56 21.42
N ALA A 61 -18.55 -27.47 21.66
CA ALA A 61 -19.04 -27.10 22.99
C ALA A 61 -20.42 -27.77 23.26
N PRO A 62 -20.70 -28.22 24.49
CA PRO A 62 -21.97 -28.84 24.85
C PRO A 62 -23.14 -27.86 24.74
N LEU A 63 -24.34 -28.38 24.45
CA LEU A 63 -25.56 -27.62 24.12
C LEU A 63 -25.92 -26.51 25.14
N GLY A 64 -25.54 -26.67 26.41
CA GLY A 64 -25.78 -25.68 27.47
C GLY A 64 -24.99 -24.37 27.32
N GLU A 65 -23.79 -24.39 26.74
CA GLU A 65 -22.97 -23.17 26.56
C GLU A 65 -23.39 -22.34 25.35
N ARG A 66 -24.11 -22.94 24.40
CA ARG A 66 -24.62 -22.24 23.20
C ARG A 66 -25.76 -21.26 23.53
N ILE A 67 -26.55 -21.55 24.56
CA ILE A 67 -27.67 -20.69 24.98
C ILE A 67 -27.13 -19.46 25.75
N ALA A 68 -26.06 -19.62 26.53
CA ALA A 68 -25.39 -18.50 27.19
C ALA A 68 -24.67 -17.57 26.20
N ALA A 69 -24.07 -18.12 25.13
CA ALA A 69 -23.38 -17.35 24.10
C ALA A 69 -24.32 -16.53 23.19
N GLU A 70 -25.58 -16.95 23.01
CA GLU A 70 -26.59 -16.18 22.27
C GLU A 70 -27.13 -14.99 23.09
N LEU A 71 -27.26 -15.12 24.42
CA LEU A 71 -27.70 -14.02 25.29
C LEU A 71 -26.60 -12.95 25.52
N ALA A 72 -25.33 -13.31 25.32
CA ALA A 72 -24.20 -12.38 25.40
C ALA A 72 -24.02 -11.50 24.14
N ARG A 73 -24.80 -11.73 23.07
CA ARG A 73 -24.77 -10.94 21.83
C ARG A 73 -25.74 -9.77 21.82
N VAL A 74 -26.49 -9.58 22.90
CA VAL A 74 -27.33 -8.38 23.04
C VAL A 74 -26.42 -7.23 23.41
N ASP A 75 -26.05 -6.45 22.40
CA ASP A 75 -25.28 -5.24 22.55
C ASP A 75 -26.13 -4.19 23.27
N LEU A 76 -26.08 -4.21 24.60
CA LEU A 76 -26.80 -3.30 25.50
C LEU A 76 -26.71 -1.80 25.08
N PRO A 77 -25.58 -1.27 24.57
CA PRO A 77 -25.54 0.09 24.04
C PRO A 77 -26.35 0.31 22.74
N ALA A 78 -26.55 -0.73 21.91
CA ALA A 78 -27.41 -0.64 20.72
C ALA A 78 -28.91 -0.52 21.10
N LEU A 79 -29.31 -1.09 22.24
CA LEU A 79 -30.65 -0.90 22.82
C LEU A 79 -30.89 0.51 23.36
N LEU A 80 -29.83 1.25 23.70
CA LEU A 80 -29.88 2.65 24.14
C LEU A 80 -29.83 3.66 22.97
N GLY A 81 -29.92 3.19 21.73
CA GLY A 81 -29.93 4.06 20.54
C GLY A 81 -28.57 4.68 20.21
N ILE A 82 -27.48 4.20 20.84
CA ILE A 82 -26.12 4.55 20.43
C ILE A 82 -25.80 3.68 19.22
N GLY A 83 -26.19 4.17 18.04
CA GLY A 83 -25.85 3.54 16.78
C GLY A 83 -24.34 3.36 16.70
N ALA A 84 -23.89 2.20 16.24
CA ALA A 84 -22.49 1.98 15.89
C ALA A 84 -22.06 3.16 15.01
N ALA A 85 -21.06 3.92 15.48
CA ALA A 85 -20.43 4.93 14.65
C ALA A 85 -19.89 4.17 13.43
N GLN A 86 -20.55 4.34 12.29
CA GLN A 86 -20.06 3.85 11.02
C GLN A 86 -18.64 4.41 10.90
N ALA A 87 -17.64 3.53 10.98
CA ALA A 87 -16.26 3.89 10.76
C ALA A 87 -16.23 4.64 9.44
N GLN A 88 -15.96 5.94 9.50
CA GLN A 88 -15.90 6.78 8.31
C GLN A 88 -14.96 6.10 7.34
N THR A 89 -15.50 5.67 6.20
CA THR A 89 -14.76 4.99 5.14
C THR A 89 -13.50 5.79 4.87
N GLN A 90 -12.36 5.22 5.24
CA GLN A 90 -11.07 5.84 5.03
C GLN A 90 -10.88 6.02 3.52
N PRO A 91 -10.34 7.16 3.03
CA PRO A 91 -10.21 7.38 1.60
C PRO A 91 -9.36 6.26 0.98
N ASP A 92 -9.98 5.47 0.12
CA ASP A 92 -9.32 4.38 -0.60
C ASP A 92 -8.41 4.97 -1.68
N ILE A 93 -7.16 4.49 -1.74
CA ILE A 93 -6.20 4.97 -2.73
C ILE A 93 -6.36 4.14 -4.02
N THR A 94 -6.79 4.79 -5.09
CA THR A 94 -6.95 4.15 -6.38
C THR A 94 -5.60 3.89 -7.02
N ILE A 95 -5.23 2.61 -7.14
CA ILE A 95 -4.01 2.16 -7.84
C ILE A 95 -4.27 1.22 -9.02
N LYS A 96 -5.53 0.84 -9.27
CA LYS A 96 -5.91 -0.15 -10.29
C LYS A 96 -6.53 0.49 -11.53
N THR A 97 -6.00 1.63 -11.97
CA THR A 97 -6.41 2.23 -13.25
C THR A 97 -5.75 1.50 -14.43
N PRO A 98 -6.35 1.52 -15.64
CA PRO A 98 -5.72 0.92 -16.83
C PRO A 98 -4.31 1.48 -17.13
N ALA A 99 -4.10 2.77 -16.87
CA ALA A 99 -2.79 3.41 -17.02
C ALA A 99 -1.75 2.84 -16.05
N ILE A 100 -2.09 2.74 -14.76
CA ILE A 100 -1.18 2.20 -13.74
C ILE A 100 -0.87 0.72 -14.01
N GLN A 101 -1.88 -0.08 -14.38
CA GLN A 101 -1.71 -1.49 -14.72
C GLN A 101 -0.79 -1.68 -15.94
N THR A 102 -0.91 -0.81 -16.96
CA THR A 102 -0.02 -0.85 -18.13
C THR A 102 1.43 -0.56 -17.74
N ILE A 103 1.65 0.40 -16.84
CA ILE A 103 3.01 0.69 -16.35
C ILE A 103 3.53 -0.48 -15.50
N GLN A 104 2.70 -1.02 -14.61
CA GLN A 104 3.05 -2.18 -13.77
C GLN A 104 3.51 -3.37 -14.60
N ALA A 105 2.77 -3.72 -15.66
CA ALA A 105 3.12 -4.84 -16.54
C ALA A 105 4.48 -4.64 -17.23
N ARG A 106 4.79 -3.41 -17.69
CA ARG A 106 6.10 -3.09 -18.28
C ARG A 106 7.22 -3.17 -17.25
N MET A 107 6.95 -2.75 -16.01
CA MET A 107 7.90 -2.87 -14.91
C MET A 107 8.16 -4.34 -14.55
N GLU A 108 7.12 -5.16 -14.41
CA GLU A 108 7.21 -6.61 -14.15
C GLU A 108 8.07 -7.30 -15.23
N GLN A 109 7.72 -7.11 -16.51
CA GLN A 109 8.48 -7.67 -17.64
C GLN A 109 9.95 -7.25 -17.65
N ARG A 110 10.24 -5.97 -17.38
CA ARG A 110 11.61 -5.46 -17.34
C ARG A 110 12.37 -5.97 -16.13
N PHE A 111 11.69 -6.08 -14.99
CA PHE A 111 12.28 -6.55 -13.77
C PHE A 111 12.77 -7.99 -13.96
N ASP A 112 11.91 -8.87 -14.46
CA ASP A 112 12.26 -10.27 -14.72
C ASP A 112 13.25 -10.44 -15.87
N GLY A 113 13.06 -9.71 -16.97
CA GLY A 113 13.87 -9.87 -18.18
C GLY A 113 15.28 -9.27 -18.09
N SER A 114 15.54 -8.35 -17.15
CA SER A 114 16.83 -7.63 -17.13
C SER A 114 17.31 -7.21 -15.75
N LEU A 115 16.45 -6.60 -14.91
CA LEU A 115 16.92 -5.99 -13.66
C LEU A 115 17.24 -7.03 -12.59
N ARG A 116 16.47 -8.11 -12.51
CA ARG A 116 16.63 -9.17 -11.51
C ARG A 116 18.05 -9.73 -11.47
N ALA A 117 18.59 -10.11 -12.63
CA ALA A 117 19.98 -10.58 -12.73
C ALA A 117 21.01 -9.54 -12.25
N GLY A 118 20.74 -8.25 -12.51
CA GLY A 118 21.59 -7.15 -12.02
C GLY A 118 21.51 -6.96 -10.51
N PHE A 119 20.34 -7.13 -9.90
CA PHE A 119 20.18 -7.12 -8.44
C PHE A 119 20.83 -8.34 -7.78
N ASP A 120 20.60 -9.54 -8.34
CA ASP A 120 21.15 -10.80 -7.83
C ASP A 120 22.69 -10.84 -7.92
N ALA A 121 23.27 -10.26 -8.97
CA ALA A 121 24.72 -10.08 -9.08
C ALA A 121 25.29 -9.00 -8.13
N GLY A 122 24.42 -8.25 -7.45
CA GLY A 122 24.79 -7.10 -6.64
C GLY A 122 25.29 -5.90 -7.45
N ALA A 123 25.04 -5.85 -8.77
CA ALA A 123 25.41 -4.70 -9.60
C ALA A 123 24.45 -3.52 -9.42
N LEU A 124 23.18 -3.81 -9.20
CA LEU A 124 22.13 -2.83 -8.98
C LEU A 124 21.86 -2.62 -7.49
N GLY A 125 21.24 -1.50 -7.17
CA GLY A 125 20.70 -1.22 -5.85
C GLY A 125 19.61 -0.16 -5.87
N PHE A 126 18.78 -0.16 -4.82
CA PHE A 126 17.79 0.88 -4.60
C PHE A 126 18.43 2.10 -3.94
N THR A 127 18.17 3.29 -4.45
CA THR A 127 18.52 4.55 -3.78
C THR A 127 17.54 4.86 -2.65
N ALA A 128 17.85 5.86 -1.82
CA ALA A 128 16.99 6.23 -0.68
C ALA A 128 15.60 6.74 -1.11
N ASP A 129 15.46 7.25 -2.33
CA ASP A 129 14.19 7.64 -2.96
C ASP A 129 13.53 6.51 -3.76
N GLY A 130 14.03 5.27 -3.63
CA GLY A 130 13.40 4.10 -4.22
C GLY A 130 13.60 3.93 -5.71
N LEU A 131 14.57 4.64 -6.31
CA LEU A 131 14.97 4.45 -7.70
C LEU A 131 16.04 3.38 -7.80
N VAL A 132 16.26 2.85 -9.00
CA VAL A 132 17.31 1.88 -9.28
C VAL A 132 18.55 2.60 -9.81
N VAL A 133 19.74 2.18 -9.37
CA VAL A 133 21.01 2.64 -9.96
C VAL A 133 21.97 1.47 -10.17
N VAL A 134 22.88 1.62 -11.14
CA VAL A 134 24.04 0.74 -11.26
C VAL A 134 25.06 1.16 -10.21
N ARG A 135 25.12 0.42 -9.10
CA ARG A 135 26.06 0.65 -8.00
C ARG A 135 27.47 0.17 -8.35
N ASP A 136 27.55 -1.02 -8.94
CA ASP A 136 28.83 -1.67 -9.24
C ASP A 136 28.77 -2.30 -10.64
N ALA A 137 29.24 -1.55 -11.65
CA ALA A 137 29.27 -2.02 -13.02
C ALA A 137 30.28 -3.17 -13.24
N ALA A 138 31.28 -3.35 -12.35
CA ALA A 138 32.25 -4.43 -12.47
C ALA A 138 31.61 -5.81 -12.25
N ARG A 139 30.48 -5.87 -11.55
CA ARG A 139 29.65 -7.07 -11.37
C ARG A 139 28.87 -7.48 -12.63
N LEU A 140 28.87 -6.65 -13.67
CA LEU A 140 28.17 -6.92 -14.93
C LEU A 140 29.15 -7.30 -16.05
N PRO A 141 28.84 -8.34 -16.85
CA PRO A 141 29.54 -8.61 -18.10
C PRO A 141 29.49 -7.40 -19.02
N LEU A 142 30.60 -7.07 -19.68
CA LEU A 142 30.70 -5.88 -20.54
C LEU A 142 29.58 -5.79 -21.58
N LYS A 143 29.21 -6.92 -22.18
CA LYS A 143 28.14 -7.03 -23.19
C LYS A 143 26.75 -6.62 -22.66
N ASP A 144 26.50 -6.73 -21.35
CA ASP A 144 25.19 -6.52 -20.74
C ASP A 144 25.03 -5.10 -20.16
N ARG A 145 26.13 -4.36 -20.00
CA ARG A 145 26.12 -3.04 -19.31
C ARG A 145 25.23 -2.01 -19.99
N VAL A 146 25.22 -1.96 -21.32
CA VAL A 146 24.39 -0.99 -22.05
C VAL A 146 22.91 -1.30 -21.85
N ALA A 147 22.53 -2.56 -22.02
CA ALA A 147 21.15 -3.01 -21.83
C ALA A 147 20.65 -2.76 -20.39
N ILE A 148 21.48 -3.04 -19.38
CA ILE A 148 21.11 -2.80 -17.98
C ILE A 148 20.96 -1.31 -17.68
N ASN A 149 21.87 -0.44 -18.17
CA ASN A 149 21.72 1.00 -17.98
C ASN A 149 20.43 1.54 -18.60
N GLN A 150 20.07 1.05 -19.79
CA GLN A 150 18.81 1.41 -20.44
C GLN A 150 17.60 0.92 -19.64
N ALA A 151 17.62 -0.34 -19.17
CA ALA A 151 16.57 -0.88 -18.33
C ALA A 151 16.40 -0.09 -17.02
N VAL A 152 17.50 0.31 -16.37
CA VAL A 152 17.46 1.16 -15.16
C VAL A 152 16.81 2.52 -15.46
N ALA A 153 17.18 3.17 -16.58
CA ALA A 153 16.61 4.45 -16.97
C ALA A 153 15.11 4.34 -17.26
N ASP A 154 14.68 3.31 -17.97
CA ASP A 154 13.27 3.08 -18.30
C ASP A 154 12.44 2.69 -17.07
N ASP A 155 12.98 1.89 -16.15
CA ASP A 155 12.31 1.56 -14.89
C ASP A 155 12.09 2.79 -14.02
N ASN A 156 13.10 3.65 -13.91
CA ASN A 156 13.00 4.90 -13.16
C ASN A 156 12.02 5.89 -13.80
N ARG A 157 11.86 5.87 -15.12
CA ARG A 157 10.82 6.64 -15.81
C ARG A 157 9.43 6.11 -15.45
N ASP A 158 9.25 4.79 -15.46
CA ASP A 158 7.99 4.15 -15.13
C ASP A 158 7.60 4.33 -13.66
N ARG A 159 8.55 4.22 -12.71
CA ARG A 159 8.34 4.53 -11.28
C ARG A 159 7.76 5.93 -11.08
N LYS A 160 8.41 6.94 -11.68
CA LYS A 160 7.96 8.34 -11.60
C LYS A 160 6.59 8.53 -12.25
N ALA A 161 6.33 7.84 -13.36
CA ALA A 161 5.03 7.88 -14.01
C ALA A 161 3.95 7.30 -13.08
N VAL A 162 4.17 6.12 -12.48
CA VAL A 162 3.21 5.49 -11.55
C VAL A 162 2.85 6.43 -10.40
N TYR A 163 3.83 7.08 -9.76
CA TYR A 163 3.53 7.97 -8.63
C TYR A 163 2.64 9.14 -9.04
N ARG A 164 2.89 9.72 -10.21
CA ARG A 164 2.05 10.78 -10.78
C ARG A 164 0.67 10.26 -11.15
N GLU A 165 0.57 9.11 -11.82
CA GLU A 165 -0.73 8.54 -12.23
C GLU A 165 -1.59 8.16 -11.02
N ILE A 166 -0.98 7.67 -9.93
CA ILE A 166 -1.70 7.43 -8.66
C ILE A 166 -2.22 8.76 -8.11
N ALA A 167 -1.38 9.79 -8.04
CA ALA A 167 -1.78 11.10 -7.53
C ALA A 167 -2.97 11.69 -8.33
N VAL A 168 -2.89 11.62 -9.66
CA VAL A 168 -3.94 12.09 -10.58
C VAL A 168 -5.22 11.25 -10.45
N ALA A 169 -5.11 9.92 -10.41
CA ALA A 169 -6.26 9.02 -10.26
C ALA A 169 -7.03 9.24 -8.95
N ASN A 170 -6.36 9.77 -7.93
CA ASN A 170 -6.94 10.10 -6.65
C ASN A 170 -7.38 11.57 -6.53
N ASN A 171 -7.33 12.36 -7.63
CA ASN A 171 -7.64 13.80 -7.64
C ASN A 171 -6.77 14.66 -6.69
N HIS A 172 -5.58 14.16 -6.36
CA HIS A 172 -4.64 14.81 -5.45
C HIS A 172 -3.22 14.79 -6.04
N PRO A 173 -2.94 15.57 -7.12
CA PRO A 173 -1.62 15.64 -7.73
C PRO A 173 -0.51 16.06 -6.74
N GLU A 174 -0.86 16.82 -5.71
CA GLU A 174 0.02 17.24 -4.62
C GLU A 174 0.49 16.07 -3.73
N TRP A 175 -0.15 14.90 -3.80
CA TRP A 175 0.27 13.71 -3.05
C TRP A 175 1.47 12.98 -3.67
N GLU A 176 1.87 13.30 -4.90
CA GLU A 176 2.95 12.58 -5.59
C GLU A 176 4.24 12.45 -4.76
N PRO A 177 4.76 13.50 -4.09
CA PRO A 177 5.96 13.37 -3.28
C PRO A 177 5.78 12.37 -2.13
N ARG A 178 4.61 12.38 -1.50
CA ARG A 178 4.29 11.49 -0.38
C ARG A 178 4.07 10.04 -0.84
N ILE A 179 3.45 9.86 -2.00
CA ILE A 179 3.33 8.56 -2.67
C ILE A 179 4.72 8.00 -2.96
N ARG A 180 5.62 8.83 -3.51
CA ARG A 180 7.01 8.44 -3.78
C ARG A 180 7.73 7.96 -2.52
N GLU A 181 7.63 8.68 -1.40
CA GLU A 181 8.23 8.27 -0.12
C GLU A 181 7.73 6.89 0.36
N VAL A 182 6.42 6.65 0.25
CA VAL A 182 5.79 5.38 0.63
C VAL A 182 6.30 4.24 -0.25
N PHE A 183 6.31 4.44 -1.57
CA PHE A 183 6.83 3.45 -2.50
C PHE A 183 8.32 3.23 -2.34
N ALA A 184 9.11 4.28 -2.08
CA ALA A 184 10.55 4.16 -1.86
C ALA A 184 10.88 3.23 -0.69
N THR A 185 10.17 3.45 0.42
CA THR A 185 10.26 2.57 1.59
C THR A 185 9.89 1.14 1.21
N GLN A 186 8.79 0.96 0.50
CA GLN A 186 8.32 -0.38 0.11
C GLN A 186 9.29 -1.10 -0.84
N TRP A 187 9.90 -0.44 -1.81
CA TRP A 187 10.91 -1.04 -2.70
C TRP A 187 12.12 -1.55 -1.92
N ILE A 188 12.57 -0.80 -0.92
CA ILE A 188 13.68 -1.18 -0.04
C ILE A 188 13.27 -2.34 0.89
N ASP A 189 12.06 -2.31 1.43
CA ASP A 189 11.54 -3.37 2.31
C ASP A 189 11.34 -4.70 1.57
N SER A 190 10.89 -4.63 0.32
CA SER A 190 10.72 -5.77 -0.59
C SER A 190 12.05 -6.27 -1.18
N ALA A 191 13.18 -5.62 -0.90
CA ALA A 191 14.48 -6.08 -1.40
C ALA A 191 14.83 -7.47 -0.82
N ARG A 192 15.24 -8.40 -1.68
CA ARG A 192 15.60 -9.76 -1.28
C ARG A 192 16.96 -9.79 -0.59
N SER A 193 17.23 -10.87 0.15
CA SER A 193 18.54 -11.11 0.75
C SER A 193 19.64 -11.01 -0.30
N GLY A 194 20.72 -10.29 0.01
CA GLY A 194 21.83 -10.04 -0.89
C GLY A 194 21.65 -8.82 -1.81
N TRP A 195 20.44 -8.26 -1.93
CA TRP A 195 20.22 -7.02 -2.69
C TRP A 195 20.67 -5.80 -1.90
N TRP A 196 21.05 -4.75 -2.63
CA TRP A 196 21.62 -3.55 -2.05
C TRP A 196 20.64 -2.39 -2.08
N TYR A 197 20.69 -1.56 -1.04
CA TYR A 197 19.89 -0.35 -0.91
C TYR A 197 20.67 0.74 -0.18
N GLN A 198 20.33 2.00 -0.41
CA GLN A 198 20.90 3.12 0.33
C GLN A 198 20.16 3.35 1.65
N SER A 199 20.91 3.57 2.72
CA SER A 199 20.39 3.91 4.05
C SER A 199 21.43 4.72 4.81
N GLY A 200 21.03 5.87 5.36
CA GLY A 200 21.94 6.74 6.14
C GLY A 200 23.11 7.29 5.33
N GLY A 201 22.94 7.52 4.02
CA GLY A 201 23.98 8.03 3.12
C GLY A 201 24.98 6.99 2.62
N GLY A 202 24.87 5.73 3.06
CA GLY A 202 25.71 4.62 2.61
C GLY A 202 24.90 3.49 1.96
N TRP A 203 25.63 2.52 1.40
CA TRP A 203 25.06 1.29 0.87
C TRP A 203 24.97 0.21 1.94
N LYS A 204 23.81 -0.43 2.05
CA LYS A 204 23.57 -1.62 2.86
C LYS A 204 23.11 -2.77 1.99
N GLN A 205 23.36 -3.98 2.45
CA GLN A 205 22.87 -5.20 1.84
C GLN A 205 21.75 -5.76 2.72
N LYS A 206 20.69 -6.30 2.11
CA LYS A 206 19.60 -6.98 2.83
C LYS A 206 20.00 -8.36 3.33
#